data_AF-A0A2S0L7K4-F1
#
_entry.id   AF-A0A2S0L7K4-F1
#
_cell.length_a   1.000
_cell.length_b   1.000
_cell.length_c   1.000
_cell.angle_alpha   90.00
_cell.angle_beta   90.00
_cell.angle_gamma   90.00
#
_symmetry.space_group_name_H-M   'P 1'
#
loop_
_entity.id
_entity.type
_entity.pdbx_description
1 polymer ?
#
loop_
_entity_poly.entity_id
_entity_poly.type
_entity_poly.pdbx_seq_one_letter_code
_entity_poly.pdbx_strand_id
1 'polypeptide(L)'
;MGTFKEWIKQNPYIAGGVIALLLAGFGICLIIGAIKDWDWLYEPDEHYQNNWTMGQISRYLGRKAARMIGVLGGVLFIVIGLYLSYIAFTCKG
;
A
#
# COMPACT_ATOMS: atom_id res chain seq x y z
N MET A 1 12.06 24.08 -18.75
CA MET A 1 11.46 23.48 -17.54
C MET A 1 11.83 22.00 -17.60
N GLY A 2 12.75 21.53 -16.76
CA GLY A 2 13.19 20.13 -16.78
C GLY A 2 11.97 19.22 -16.58
N THR A 3 11.87 18.17 -17.39
CA THR A 3 10.72 17.25 -17.31
C THR A 3 10.78 16.46 -16.00
N PHE A 4 9.63 16.06 -15.45
CA PHE A 4 9.58 15.23 -14.23
C PHE A 4 10.46 13.96 -14.33
N LYS A 5 10.56 13.41 -15.55
CA LYS A 5 11.42 12.26 -15.87
C LYS A 5 12.92 12.57 -15.65
N GLU A 6 13.37 13.76 -16.00
CA GLU A 6 14.76 14.17 -15.77
C GLU A 6 15.05 14.37 -14.29
N TRP A 7 14.11 14.94 -13.55
CA TRP A 7 14.23 15.11 -12.10
C TRP A 7 14.34 13.76 -11.36
N ILE A 8 13.53 12.76 -11.74
CA ILE A 8 13.62 11.39 -11.18
C ILE A 8 15.00 10.77 -11.47
N LYS A 9 15.52 10.93 -12.70
CA LYS A 9 16.84 10.41 -13.04
C LYS A 9 17.96 11.06 -12.23
N GLN A 10 17.81 12.34 -11.91
CA GLN A 10 18.77 13.07 -11.09
C GLN A 10 18.66 12.74 -9.59
N ASN A 11 17.45 12.41 -9.11
CA ASN A 11 17.17 12.16 -7.69
C ASN A 11 16.49 10.79 -7.47
N PRO A 12 17.10 9.67 -7.89
CA PRO A 12 16.45 8.36 -7.88
C PRO A 12 16.14 7.88 -6.45
N TYR A 13 17.01 8.20 -5.49
CA TYR A 13 16.81 7.80 -4.09
C TYR A 13 15.66 8.57 -3.44
N ILE A 14 15.55 9.88 -3.67
CA ILE A 14 14.44 10.69 -3.16
C ILE A 14 13.12 10.21 -3.76
N ALA A 15 13.08 9.98 -5.09
CA ALA A 15 11.90 9.44 -5.75
C ALA A 15 11.49 8.07 -5.19
N GLY A 16 12.46 7.17 -5.00
CA GLY A 16 12.24 5.86 -4.38
C GLY A 16 11.76 5.96 -2.93
N GLY A 17 12.33 6.87 -2.15
CA GLY A 17 11.94 7.13 -0.77
C GLY A 17 10.51 7.64 -0.64
N VAL A 18 10.07 8.53 -1.55
CA VAL A 18 8.68 9.01 -1.62
C VAL A 18 7.72 7.88 -1.99
N ILE A 19 8.07 7.02 -2.96
CA ILE A 19 7.27 5.85 -3.32
C ILE A 19 7.15 4.89 -2.12
N ALA A 20 8.23 4.68 -1.36
CA ALA A 20 8.23 3.87 -0.17
C ALA A 20 7.34 4.45 0.95
N LEU A 21 7.29 5.78 1.11
CA LEU A 21 6.37 6.44 2.03
C LEU A 21 4.91 6.26 1.59
N LEU A 22 4.62 6.35 0.28
CA LEU A 22 3.29 6.07 -0.25
C LEU A 22 2.86 4.63 0.03
N LEU A 23 3.79 3.67 -0.07
CA LEU A 23 3.55 2.27 0.28
C LEU A 23 3.22 2.11 1.78
N ALA A 24 3.94 2.80 2.66
CA ALA A 24 3.63 2.80 4.09
C ALA A 24 2.25 3.43 4.37
N GLY A 25 1.93 4.56 3.72
CA GLY A 25 0.62 5.20 3.80
C GLY A 25 -0.51 4.29 3.33
N PHE A 26 -0.29 3.55 2.25
CA PHE A 26 -1.22 2.52 1.79
C PHE A 26 -1.42 1.41 2.84
N GLY A 27 -0.36 0.97 3.51
CA GLY A 27 -0.45 0.03 4.63
C GLY A 27 -1.31 0.56 5.79
N ILE A 28 -1.21 1.85 6.12
CA ILE A 28 -2.07 2.50 7.12
C ILE A 28 -3.53 2.47 6.67
N CYS A 29 -3.81 2.78 5.40
CA CYS A 29 -5.16 2.71 4.85
C CYS A 29 -5.77 1.31 4.94
N LEU A 30 -4.98 0.25 4.72
CA LEU A 30 -5.44 -1.13 4.90
C LEU A 30 -5.84 -1.41 6.35
N ILE A 31 -5.02 -1.00 7.32
CA ILE A 31 -5.32 -1.20 8.74
C ILE A 31 -6.57 -0.41 9.16
N ILE A 32 -6.65 0.88 8.81
CA ILE A 32 -7.79 1.72 9.17
C ILE A 32 -9.06 1.19 8.52
N GLY A 33 -9.02 0.85 7.24
CA GLY A 33 -10.16 0.27 6.56
C GLY A 33 -10.58 -1.06 7.14
N ALA A 34 -9.63 -1.88 7.62
CA ALA A 34 -9.95 -3.13 8.27
C ALA A 34 -10.60 -2.92 9.65
N ILE A 35 -10.23 -1.86 10.38
CA ILE A 35 -10.85 -1.54 11.68
C ILE A 35 -12.24 -0.93 11.46
N LYS A 36 -12.35 0.04 10.54
CA LYS A 36 -13.58 0.78 10.25
C LYS A 36 -14.56 0.05 9.33
N ASP A 37 -14.19 -1.12 8.82
CA ASP A 37 -14.99 -1.93 7.91
C ASP A 37 -15.38 -1.17 6.63
N TRP A 38 -14.39 -0.58 5.97
CA TRP A 38 -14.61 0.18 4.73
C TRP A 38 -15.11 -0.72 3.60
N ASP A 39 -16.34 -0.49 3.14
CA ASP A 39 -16.95 -1.23 2.04
C ASP A 39 -16.12 -1.10 0.75
N TRP A 40 -15.68 0.10 0.36
CA TRP A 40 -14.86 0.28 -0.85
C TRP A 40 -13.56 -0.55 -0.88
N LEU A 41 -13.09 -1.01 0.29
CA LEU A 41 -11.85 -1.76 0.43
C LEU A 41 -12.07 -3.26 0.69
N TYR A 42 -13.13 -3.65 1.41
CA TYR A 42 -13.39 -5.03 1.85
C TYR A 42 -14.76 -5.58 1.41
N GLU A 43 -15.52 -4.83 0.63
CA GLU A 43 -16.73 -5.35 0.01
C GLU A 43 -16.37 -6.53 -0.90
N PRO A 44 -17.01 -7.69 -0.73
CA PRO A 44 -16.79 -8.81 -1.61
C PRO A 44 -17.22 -8.41 -3.02
N ASP A 45 -16.36 -8.68 -3.99
CA ASP A 45 -16.68 -8.34 -5.37
C ASP A 45 -17.97 -9.06 -5.81
N GLU A 46 -18.75 -8.48 -6.72
CA GLU A 46 -19.93 -9.15 -7.32
C GLU A 46 -19.54 -10.03 -8.53
N HIS A 47 -18.53 -9.61 -9.30
CA HIS A 47 -18.00 -10.35 -10.45
C HIS A 47 -16.49 -10.61 -10.34
N TYR A 48 -16.00 -11.76 -10.83
CA TYR A 48 -14.57 -12.14 -10.73
C TYR A 48 -13.63 -11.13 -11.41
N GLN A 49 -14.18 -10.31 -12.32
CA GLN A 49 -13.47 -9.27 -13.06
C GLN A 49 -13.41 -7.92 -12.35
N ASN A 50 -13.93 -7.76 -11.13
CA ASN A 50 -13.67 -6.51 -10.40
C ASN A 50 -12.18 -6.46 -10.00
N ASN A 51 -11.58 -5.27 -10.14
CA ASN A 51 -10.12 -5.09 -10.22
C ASN A 51 -9.40 -5.12 -8.87
N TRP A 52 -10.08 -5.41 -7.75
CA TRP A 52 -9.52 -5.23 -6.41
C TRP A 52 -9.23 -6.54 -5.68
N THR A 53 -7.95 -6.76 -5.34
CA THR A 53 -7.49 -8.01 -4.71
C THR A 53 -8.19 -8.32 -3.38
N MET A 54 -8.52 -7.31 -2.56
CA MET A 54 -9.21 -7.57 -1.29
C MET A 54 -10.69 -7.91 -1.47
N GLY A 55 -11.32 -7.46 -2.56
CA GLY A 55 -12.69 -7.85 -2.89
C GLY A 55 -12.80 -9.33 -3.25
N GLN A 56 -11.82 -9.85 -3.99
CA GLN A 56 -11.70 -11.29 -4.29
C GLN A 56 -11.45 -12.12 -3.03
N ILE A 57 -10.53 -11.67 -2.16
CA ILE A 57 -10.24 -12.32 -0.88
C ILE A 57 -11.49 -12.32 0.02
N SER A 58 -12.23 -11.21 0.06
CA SER A 58 -13.47 -11.06 0.82
C SER A 58 -14.56 -11.99 0.31
N ARG A 59 -14.66 -12.21 -1.01
CA ARG A 59 -15.60 -13.19 -1.58
C ARG A 59 -15.21 -14.63 -1.24
N TYR A 60 -13.94 -14.99 -1.37
CA TYR A 60 -13.48 -16.38 -1.19
C TYR A 60 -13.42 -16.81 0.27
N LEU A 61 -12.90 -15.96 1.16
CA LEU A 61 -12.68 -16.27 2.58
C LEU A 61 -13.65 -15.56 3.53
N GLY A 62 -14.50 -14.70 3.00
CA GLY A 62 -15.36 -13.82 3.79
C GLY A 62 -14.67 -12.53 4.21
N ARG A 63 -15.49 -11.49 4.42
CA ARG A 63 -15.04 -10.14 4.80
C ARG A 63 -14.17 -10.11 6.07
N LYS A 64 -14.46 -10.96 7.06
CA LYS A 64 -13.66 -11.04 8.30
C LYS A 64 -12.23 -11.51 8.04
N ALA A 65 -12.04 -12.52 7.19
CA ALA A 65 -10.72 -13.00 6.82
C ALA A 65 -9.96 -11.97 5.96
N ALA A 66 -10.64 -11.32 5.02
CA ALA A 66 -10.05 -10.26 4.20
C ALA A 66 -9.55 -9.09 5.04
N ARG A 67 -10.30 -8.67 6.06
CA ARG A 67 -9.88 -7.65 7.02
C ARG A 67 -8.63 -8.07 7.80
N MET A 68 -8.58 -9.32 8.25
CA MET A 68 -7.38 -9.85 8.95
C MET A 68 -6.14 -9.84 8.05
N ILE A 69 -6.29 -10.27 6.79
CA ILE A 69 -5.23 -10.20 5.77
C ILE A 69 -4.85 -8.75 5.49
N GLY A 70 -5.81 -7.83 5.47
CA GLY A 70 -5.60 -6.40 5.37
C GLY A 70 -4.76 -5.81 6.49
N VAL A 71 -5.01 -6.21 7.74
CA VAL A 71 -4.19 -5.78 8.89
C VAL A 71 -2.77 -6.32 8.78
N LEU A 72 -2.61 -7.62 8.52
CA LEU A 72 -1.29 -8.26 8.39
C LEU A 72 -0.47 -7.67 7.23
N GLY A 73 -1.10 -7.52 6.07
CA GLY A 73 -0.51 -6.89 4.89
C GLY A 73 -0.20 -5.41 5.12
N GLY A 74 -1.07 -4.68 5.81
CA GLY A 74 -0.85 -3.29 6.17
C GLY A 74 0.36 -3.08 7.07
N VAL A 75 0.52 -3.92 8.11
CA VAL A 75 1.72 -3.89 8.97
C VAL A 75 2.98 -4.18 8.16
N LEU A 76 2.94 -5.19 7.29
CA LEU A 76 4.07 -5.54 6.42
C LEU A 76 4.45 -4.38 5.49
N PHE A 77 3.47 -3.72 4.85
CA PHE A 77 3.73 -2.56 3.98
C PHE A 77 4.26 -1.35 4.74
N ILE A 78 3.79 -1.11 5.96
CA ILE A 78 4.35 -0.05 6.82
C ILE A 78 5.81 -0.34 7.16
N VAL A 79 6.11 -1.55 7.62
CA VAL A 79 7.48 -1.91 8.01
C VAL A 79 8.44 -1.82 6.81
N ILE A 80 8.06 -2.37 5.66
CA ILE A 80 8.88 -2.30 4.44
C ILE A 80 9.00 -0.86 3.95
N GLY A 81 7.89 -0.11 3.90
CA GLY A 81 7.89 1.27 3.43
C GLY A 81 8.77 2.17 4.29
N LEU A 82 8.64 2.10 5.62
CA LEU A 82 9.50 2.86 6.53
C LEU A 82 10.97 2.44 6.43
N TYR A 83 11.26 1.14 6.33
CA TYR A 83 12.63 0.64 6.18
C TYR A 83 13.28 1.14 4.88
N LEU A 84 12.56 1.07 3.76
CA LEU A 84 13.05 1.55 2.46
C LEU A 84 13.21 3.07 2.44
N SER A 85 12.26 3.82 3.02
CA SER A 85 12.38 5.27 3.16
C SER A 85 13.56 5.66 4.04
N TYR A 86 13.80 4.95 5.15
CA TYR A 86 14.97 5.16 6.00
C TYR A 86 16.26 5.00 5.19
N ILE A 87 16.45 3.88 4.50
CA ILE A 87 17.64 3.66 3.66
C ILE A 87 17.79 4.78 2.60
N ALA A 88 16.69 5.16 1.95
CA ALA A 88 16.69 6.15 0.88
C ALA A 88 17.10 7.55 1.36
N PHE A 89 16.69 7.95 2.58
CA PHE A 89 16.95 9.30 3.10
C PHE A 89 18.16 9.40 4.03
N THR A 90 18.59 8.32 4.68
CA THR A 90 19.67 8.36 5.69
C THR A 90 20.92 7.58 5.32
N CYS A 91 20.82 6.51 4.52
CA CYS A 91 21.98 5.66 4.21
C CYS A 91 22.58 5.93 2.82
N LYS A 92 21.87 6.63 1.94
CA LYS A 92 22.32 6.95 0.57
C LYS A 92 21.95 8.37 0.12
N GLY A 93 21.60 9.24 1.07
CA GLY A 93 21.38 10.68 0.86
C GLY A 93 22.69 11.45 0.89
#